data_AF-A0A914WQ86-F1
#
_entry.id   AF-A0A914WQ86-F1
#
_cell.length_a   1.000
_cell.length_b   1.000
_cell.length_c   1.000
_cell.angle_alpha   90.00
_cell.angle_beta   90.00
_cell.angle_gamma   90.00
#
_symmetry.space_group_name_H-M   'P 1'
#
loop_
_entity.id
_entity.type
_entity.pdbx_description
1 polymer ?
#
loop_
_entity_poly.entity_id
_entity_poly.type
_entity_poly.pdbx_seq_one_letter_code
_entity_poly.pdbx_strand_id
1 'polypeptide(L)'
;MWLKGLRLHKYTTMFQQMDYEQMLGLDEIQLEQQGVTKGARRKILQSVQKLRERVDFLRQLEKDVNEQGGIRTTLIELRAMIHTPIRPYPLPGRPEPIQARIDGLTIPTEEIDPEVCP
;
A
#
# COMPACT_ATOMS: atom_id res chain seq x y z
N MET A 1 4.02 -5.78 -5.28
CA MET A 1 2.81 -6.38 -5.90
C MET A 1 1.90 -5.34 -6.55
N TRP A 2 1.69 -4.17 -5.93
CA TRP A 2 0.87 -3.06 -6.45
C TRP A 2 0.95 -2.80 -7.96
N LEU A 3 2.13 -2.41 -8.46
CA LEU A 3 2.31 -2.05 -9.87
C LEU A 3 2.10 -3.23 -10.83
N LYS A 4 2.37 -4.48 -10.39
CA LYS A 4 2.06 -5.67 -11.19
C LYS A 4 0.54 -5.83 -11.34
N GLY A 5 -0.23 -5.67 -10.26
CA GLY A 5 -1.70 -5.67 -10.30
C GLY A 5 -2.28 -4.57 -11.19
N LEU A 6 -1.67 -3.38 -11.17
CA LEU A 6 -2.03 -2.28 -12.07
C LEU A 6 -1.50 -2.47 -13.51
N ARG A 7 -0.68 -3.48 -13.79
CA ARG A 7 0.07 -3.64 -15.05
C ARG A 7 0.94 -2.43 -15.40
N LEU A 8 1.42 -1.71 -14.38
CA LEU A 8 2.29 -0.55 -14.46
C LEU A 8 3.73 -0.86 -14.02
N HIS A 9 4.09 -2.14 -13.87
CA HIS A 9 5.39 -2.58 -13.37
C HIS A 9 6.59 -2.15 -14.25
N LYS A 10 6.35 -1.73 -15.49
CA LYS A 10 7.37 -1.04 -16.31
C LYS A 10 7.96 0.19 -15.59
N TYR A 11 7.17 0.89 -14.78
CA TYR A 11 7.57 2.12 -14.08
C TYR A 11 8.14 1.85 -12.68
N THR A 12 8.46 0.59 -12.34
CA THR A 12 8.93 0.24 -10.98
C THR A 12 10.16 1.05 -10.57
N THR A 13 11.15 1.21 -11.47
CA THR A 13 12.37 1.97 -11.19
C THR A 13 12.08 3.45 -10.88
N MET A 14 11.13 4.06 -11.58
CA MET A 14 10.68 5.44 -11.34
C MET A 14 10.11 5.57 -9.91
N PHE A 15 9.24 4.63 -9.49
CA PHE A 15 8.67 4.64 -8.13
C PHE A 15 9.68 4.30 -7.03
N GLN A 16 10.73 3.52 -7.32
CA GLN A 16 11.79 3.22 -6.34
C GLN A 16 12.65 4.43 -5.99
N GLN A 17 12.70 5.43 -6.87
CA GLN A 17 13.45 6.67 -6.66
C GLN A 17 12.63 7.74 -5.92
N MET A 18 11.38 7.44 -5.55
CA MET A 18 10.49 8.35 -4.87
C MET A 18 10.16 7.85 -3.46
N ASP A 19 10.16 8.76 -2.50
CA ASP A 19 9.59 8.49 -1.18
C ASP A 19 8.05 8.49 -1.22
N TYR A 20 7.44 8.12 -0.09
CA TYR A 20 5.98 8.00 0.00
C TYR A 20 5.26 9.34 -0.22
N GLU A 21 5.81 10.46 0.26
CA GLU A 21 5.20 11.79 0.07
C GLU A 21 5.31 12.24 -1.38
N GLN A 22 6.48 12.06 -1.99
CA GLN A 22 6.72 12.37 -3.40
C GLN A 22 5.77 11.58 -4.30
N MET A 23 5.60 10.27 -4.02
CA MET A 23 4.63 9.43 -4.73
C MET A 23 3.20 9.96 -4.56
N LEU A 24 2.81 10.35 -3.35
CA LEU A 24 1.49 10.93 -3.10
C LEU A 24 1.33 12.32 -3.70
N GLY A 25 2.42 13.04 -3.98
CA GLY A 25 2.44 14.38 -4.58
C GLY A 25 2.48 14.40 -6.11
N LEU A 26 2.55 13.24 -6.76
CA LEU A 26 2.65 13.14 -8.23
C LEU A 26 1.53 13.89 -8.95
N ASP A 27 1.92 14.69 -9.95
CA ASP A 27 1.03 15.35 -10.90
C ASP A 27 1.22 14.84 -12.35
N GLU A 28 0.38 15.32 -13.26
CA GLU A 28 0.44 14.88 -14.67
C GLU A 28 1.70 15.37 -15.40
N ILE A 29 2.23 16.55 -15.03
CA ILE A 29 3.37 17.20 -15.68
C ILE A 29 4.65 16.46 -15.35
N GLN A 30 4.86 16.13 -14.07
CA GLN A 30 6.00 15.34 -13.59
C GLN A 30 6.05 13.98 -14.29
N LEU A 31 4.91 13.30 -14.41
CA LEU A 31 4.83 12.02 -15.11
C LEU A 31 5.09 12.16 -16.62
N GLU A 32 4.70 13.29 -17.25
CA GLU A 32 5.05 13.59 -18.63
C GLU A 32 6.56 13.68 -18.83
N GLN A 33 7.22 14.45 -17.97
CA GLN A 33 8.66 14.69 -18.01
C GLN A 33 9.46 13.40 -17.80
N GLN A 34 8.90 12.45 -17.05
CA GLN A 34 9.46 11.11 -16.85
C GLN A 34 9.11 10.11 -17.98
N GLY A 35 8.48 10.57 -19.06
CA GLY A 35 8.18 9.75 -20.24
C GLY A 35 7.05 8.74 -20.04
N VAL A 36 6.16 8.97 -19.07
CA VAL A 36 5.02 8.08 -18.82
C VAL A 36 3.94 8.33 -19.87
N THR A 37 3.44 7.27 -20.49
CA THR A 37 2.40 7.38 -21.54
C THR A 37 1.09 7.93 -20.97
N LYS A 38 0.34 8.71 -21.76
CA LYS A 38 -0.92 9.35 -21.34
C LYS A 38 -1.89 8.42 -20.58
N GLY A 39 -2.11 7.21 -21.10
CA GLY A 39 -2.97 6.21 -20.45
C GLY A 39 -2.42 5.72 -19.11
N ALA A 40 -1.10 5.54 -19.00
CA ALA A 40 -0.45 5.17 -17.75
C ALA A 40 -0.52 6.31 -16.72
N ARG A 41 -0.31 7.58 -17.13
CA ARG A 41 -0.44 8.74 -16.24
C ARG A 41 -1.82 8.81 -15.59
N ARG A 42 -2.88 8.72 -16.40
CA ARG A 42 -4.27 8.67 -15.89
C ARG A 42 -4.44 7.56 -14.85
N LYS A 43 -3.93 6.35 -15.13
CA LYS A 43 -4.06 5.20 -14.23
C LYS A 43 -3.25 5.37 -12.94
N ILE A 44 -2.05 5.93 -13.02
CA ILE A 44 -1.21 6.25 -11.87
C ILE A 44 -1.93 7.27 -10.98
N LEU A 45 -2.36 8.40 -11.54
CA LEU A 45 -3.03 9.47 -10.80
C LEU A 45 -4.32 8.97 -10.14
N GLN A 46 -5.12 8.17 -10.84
CA GLN A 46 -6.29 7.50 -10.25
C GLN A 46 -5.91 6.59 -9.08
N SER A 47 -4.83 5.82 -9.21
CA SER A 47 -4.38 4.94 -8.13
C SER A 47 -3.85 5.74 -6.94
N VAL A 48 -3.10 6.82 -7.16
CA VAL A 48 -2.58 7.73 -6.13
C VAL A 48 -3.73 8.42 -5.40
N GLN A 49 -4.76 8.88 -6.12
CA GLN A 49 -5.95 9.45 -5.51
C GLN A 49 -6.64 8.46 -4.56
N LYS A 50 -6.77 7.19 -4.96
CA LYS A 50 -7.29 6.14 -4.07
C LYS A 50 -6.41 5.91 -2.83
N LEU A 51 -5.08 6.11 -2.92
CA LEU A 51 -4.22 6.04 -1.75
C LEU A 51 -4.50 7.19 -0.78
N ARG A 52 -4.79 8.40 -1.29
CA ARG A 52 -5.14 9.58 -0.47
C ARG A 52 -6.49 9.40 0.22
N GLU A 53 -7.48 8.85 -0.47
CA GLU A 53 -8.85 8.61 0.05
C GLU A 53 -8.95 7.38 0.97
N ARG A 54 -7.86 6.63 1.15
CA ARG A 54 -7.86 5.34 1.83
C ARG A 54 -8.47 5.40 3.24
N VAL A 55 -8.12 6.42 4.02
CA VAL A 55 -8.56 6.53 5.43
C VAL A 55 -10.08 6.67 5.50
N ASP A 56 -10.65 7.53 4.65
CA ASP A 56 -12.09 7.74 4.62
C ASP A 56 -12.81 6.52 4.05
N PHE A 57 -12.21 5.86 3.05
CA PHE A 57 -12.74 4.61 2.53
C PHE A 57 -12.75 3.49 3.58
N LEU A 58 -11.69 3.34 4.39
CA LEU A 58 -11.66 2.37 5.49
C LEU A 58 -12.74 2.64 6.55
N ARG A 59 -12.95 3.91 6.91
CA ARG A 59 -14.01 4.32 7.84
C ARG A 59 -15.40 4.01 7.29
N GLN A 60 -15.61 4.19 5.99
CA GLN A 60 -16.87 3.80 5.36
C GLN A 60 -17.06 2.29 5.38
N LEU A 61 -16.00 1.54 5.07
CA LEU A 61 -16.03 0.09 5.05
C LEU A 61 -16.34 -0.51 6.43
N GLU A 62 -15.80 0.07 7.50
CA GLU A 62 -16.10 -0.30 8.88
C GLU A 62 -17.60 -0.13 9.21
N LYS A 63 -18.20 0.99 8.79
CA LYS A 63 -19.65 1.22 8.95
C LYS A 63 -20.48 0.22 8.15
N ASP A 64 -20.11 -0.01 6.89
CA ASP A 64 -20.84 -0.94 6.00
C ASP A 64 -20.83 -2.37 6.53
N VAL A 65 -19.73 -2.82 7.16
CA VAL A 65 -19.67 -4.12 7.83
C VAL A 65 -20.64 -4.19 9.00
N ASN A 66 -20.70 -3.15 9.83
CA ASN A 66 -21.54 -3.12 11.01
C ASN A 66 -23.04 -3.01 10.68
N GLU A 67 -23.39 -2.29 9.60
CA GLU A 67 -24.79 -1.98 9.26
C GLU A 67 -25.38 -2.94 8.21
N GLN A 68 -24.61 -3.33 7.20
CA GLN A 68 -25.14 -3.97 5.98
C GLN A 68 -24.65 -5.41 5.77
N GLY A 69 -23.68 -5.90 6.56
CA GLY A 69 -23.27 -7.31 6.54
C GLY A 69 -22.47 -7.77 5.31
N GLY A 70 -21.76 -6.87 4.63
CA GLY A 70 -21.02 -7.13 3.39
C GLY A 70 -19.58 -7.67 3.54
N ILE A 71 -19.38 -8.74 4.33
CA ILE A 71 -18.02 -9.25 4.67
C ILE A 71 -17.20 -9.63 3.42
N ARG A 72 -17.81 -10.31 2.45
CA ARG A 72 -17.09 -10.75 1.23
C ARG A 72 -16.54 -9.57 0.45
N THR A 73 -17.36 -8.54 0.24
CA THR A 73 -16.95 -7.30 -0.45
C THR A 73 -15.86 -6.60 0.35
N THR A 74 -16.02 -6.49 1.66
CA THR A 74 -15.02 -5.92 2.57
C THR A 74 -13.69 -6.62 2.47
N LEU A 75 -13.67 -7.95 2.49
CA LEU A 75 -12.43 -8.73 2.34
C LEU A 75 -11.77 -8.52 0.98
N ILE A 76 -12.54 -8.36 -0.09
CA ILE A 76 -12.00 -8.07 -1.43
C ILE A 76 -11.32 -6.70 -1.44
N GLU A 77 -11.96 -5.69 -0.87
CA GLU A 77 -11.42 -4.32 -0.82
C GLU A 77 -10.19 -4.22 0.10
N LEU A 78 -10.24 -4.83 1.29
CA LEU A 78 -9.09 -4.92 2.20
C LEU A 78 -7.93 -5.66 1.53
N ARG A 79 -8.19 -6.76 0.83
CA ARG A 79 -7.18 -7.49 0.08
C ARG A 79 -6.54 -6.62 -1.02
N ALA A 80 -7.33 -5.81 -1.71
CA ALA A 80 -6.80 -4.88 -2.69
C ALA A 80 -5.88 -3.83 -2.02
N MET A 81 -6.27 -3.36 -0.84
CA MET A 81 -5.56 -2.33 -0.08
C MET A 81 -4.21 -2.79 0.47
N ILE A 82 -4.11 -4.01 1.03
CA ILE A 82 -2.84 -4.56 1.54
C ILE A 82 -1.76 -4.70 0.45
N HIS A 83 -2.16 -4.74 -0.82
CA HIS A 83 -1.23 -4.81 -1.94
C HIS A 83 -0.71 -3.44 -2.40
N THR A 84 -1.24 -2.34 -1.85
CA THR A 84 -0.79 -0.97 -2.15
C THR A 84 0.30 -0.51 -1.16
N PRO A 85 1.09 0.53 -1.49
CA PRO A 85 2.09 1.06 -0.55
C PRO A 85 1.40 1.58 0.73
N ILE A 86 1.94 1.21 1.90
CA ILE A 86 1.44 1.64 3.21
C ILE A 86 2.61 2.24 3.97
N ARG A 87 2.41 3.44 4.52
CA ARG A 87 3.40 4.05 5.41
C ARG A 87 3.56 3.18 6.66
N PRO A 88 4.78 2.97 7.16
CA PRO A 88 4.99 2.40 8.49
C PRO A 88 4.14 3.11 9.55
N TYR A 89 3.57 2.34 10.48
CA TYR A 89 2.83 2.91 11.60
C TYR A 89 3.82 3.55 12.59
N PRO A 90 3.71 4.86 12.88
CA PRO A 90 4.61 5.49 13.84
C PRO A 90 4.25 5.02 15.25
N LEU A 91 5.12 4.23 15.88
CA LEU A 91 4.96 3.83 17.27
C LEU A 91 5.32 5.03 18.18
N PRO A 92 4.42 5.50 19.06
CA PRO A 92 4.75 6.59 19.97
C PRO A 92 5.91 6.19 20.89
N GLY A 93 7.01 6.96 20.86
CA GLY A 93 8.18 6.77 21.74
C GLY A 93 9.33 5.92 21.17
N ARG A 94 9.28 5.47 19.90
CA ARG A 94 10.39 4.75 19.25
C ARG A 94 10.92 5.54 18.04
N PRO A 95 12.19 6.00 18.04
CA PRO A 95 12.82 6.49 16.82
C PRO A 95 13.08 5.31 15.85
N GLU A 96 12.74 5.49 14.58
CA GLU A 96 12.81 4.55 13.42
C GLU A 96 14.07 3.63 13.34
N PRO A 97 14.07 2.53 12.55
CA PRO A 97 13.00 1.93 11.74
C PRO A 97 12.57 0.53 12.22
N ILE A 98 11.36 0.15 11.85
CA ILE A 98 10.73 -1.13 12.16
C ILE A 98 11.43 -2.23 11.34
N GLN A 99 12.43 -2.92 11.91
CA GLN A 99 12.74 -4.28 11.47
C GLN A 99 11.43 -5.07 11.60
N ALA A 100 10.93 -5.61 10.49
CA ALA A 100 9.60 -6.19 10.36
C ALA A 100 9.31 -7.23 11.48
N ARG A 101 8.72 -6.78 12.58
CA ARG A 101 8.19 -7.63 13.65
C ARG A 101 6.68 -7.50 13.56
N ILE A 102 6.00 -8.60 13.28
CA ILE A 102 4.54 -8.67 13.34
C ILE A 102 4.19 -8.72 14.82
N ASP A 103 3.62 -7.64 15.34
CA ASP A 103 3.09 -7.63 16.71
C ASP A 103 1.91 -8.61 16.78
N GLY A 104 2.09 -9.66 17.59
CA GLY A 104 1.19 -10.83 17.69
C GLY A 104 1.90 -12.18 17.70
N LEU A 105 3.19 -12.24 17.33
CA LEU A 105 3.98 -13.48 17.34
C LEU A 105 5.24 -13.43 18.22
N THR A 106 5.66 -12.27 18.72
CA THR A 106 6.83 -12.06 19.63
C THR A 106 8.15 -12.78 19.27
N ILE A 107 8.29 -13.41 18.11
CA ILE A 107 9.50 -14.14 17.74
C ILE A 107 10.35 -13.27 16.82
N PRO A 108 11.63 -13.01 17.17
CA PRO A 108 12.60 -12.46 16.23
C PRO A 108 12.78 -13.41 15.04
N THR A 109 12.92 -12.89 13.80
CA THR A 109 13.15 -13.72 12.60
C THR A 109 14.40 -14.61 12.72
N GLU A 110 15.33 -14.26 13.60
CA GLU A 110 16.56 -15.00 13.91
C GLU A 110 16.36 -16.25 14.79
N GLU A 111 15.17 -16.45 15.38
CA GLU A 111 14.85 -17.60 16.25
C GLU A 111 13.89 -18.61 15.60
N ILE A 112 13.61 -18.48 14.30
CA ILE A 112 12.84 -19.50 13.57
C ILE A 112 13.79 -20.66 13.26
N ASP A 113 13.70 -21.71 14.05
CA ASP A 113 14.42 -22.95 13.82
C ASP A 113 13.97 -23.56 12.47
N PRO A 114 14.87 -23.74 11.48
CA PRO A 114 14.51 -24.30 10.19
C PRO A 114 14.04 -25.77 10.26
N GLU A 115 14.20 -26.46 11.39
CA GLU A 115 13.69 -27.82 11.60
C GLU A 115 12.25 -27.90 12.10
N VAL A 116 11.59 -26.77 12.41
CA VAL A 116 10.18 -26.74 12.85
C VAL A 116 9.28 -26.14 11.76
N CYS A 117 9.42 -26.62 10.53
CA CYS A 117 8.36 -26.52 9.52
C CYS A 117 7.84 -27.92 9.21
N PRO A 118 6.52 -28.19 9.33
CA PRO A 118 5.91 -29.36 8.70
C PRO A 118 5.93 -29.27 7.18
#